data_AF-A0A6A5W6Z8-F1
#
_entry.id   AF-A0A6A5W6Z8-F1
#
_cell.length_a   1.000
_cell.length_b   1.000
_cell.length_c   1.000
_cell.angle_alpha   90.00
_cell.angle_beta   90.00
_cell.angle_gamma   90.00
#
_symmetry.space_group_name_H-M   'P 1'
#
loop_
_entity.id
_entity.type
_entity.pdbx_description
1 polymer ?
#
loop_
_entity_poly.entity_id
_entity_poly.type
_entity_poly.pdbx_seq_one_letter_code
_entity_poly.pdbx_strand_id
1 'polypeptide(L)'
;MKLTIFSLLPLLPAICAAIQIPRGTTSAAINLPQSSDLRIYHQSSLSLGIHEVSVGTPARVPIADSLIWGGPTRQNTPLAAITYSEEGQNTPEIRVYYITPKNTLGELAYFKGKWNNGADLGFPVLADSQALYALRVGFVIIVGYTNGQGDLAEAYYDTASPVWRTYTL
;
A
#
# COMPACT_ATOMS: atom_id res chain seq x y z
N MET A 1 28.60 -43.20 -36.31
CA MET A 1 28.52 -42.93 -34.86
C MET A 1 27.87 -41.57 -34.69
N LYS A 2 26.58 -41.50 -34.29
CA LYS A 2 25.81 -40.25 -34.15
C LYS A 2 26.01 -39.72 -32.73
N LEU A 3 26.67 -38.57 -32.58
CA LEU A 3 26.86 -37.93 -31.29
C LEU A 3 25.63 -37.06 -31.00
N THR A 4 24.76 -37.53 -30.11
CA THR A 4 23.60 -36.76 -29.63
C THR A 4 24.08 -35.80 -28.54
N ILE A 5 24.18 -34.51 -28.84
CA ILE A 5 24.50 -33.47 -27.86
C ILE A 5 23.22 -33.19 -27.05
N PHE A 6 23.21 -33.59 -25.78
CA PHE A 6 22.21 -33.13 -24.83
C PHE A 6 22.53 -31.68 -24.47
N SER A 7 21.75 -30.74 -24.97
CA SER A 7 21.77 -29.35 -24.51
C SER A 7 21.17 -29.28 -23.11
N LEU A 8 22.03 -29.31 -22.07
CA LEU A 8 21.67 -28.82 -20.75
C LEU A 8 21.54 -27.30 -20.83
N LEU A 9 20.30 -26.79 -20.93
CA LEU A 9 20.05 -25.41 -20.51
C LEU A 9 20.22 -25.35 -18.99
N PRO A 10 21.11 -24.51 -18.44
CA PRO A 10 21.11 -24.26 -17.01
C PRO A 10 19.82 -23.51 -16.65
N LEU A 11 18.99 -24.09 -15.77
CA LEU A 11 18.00 -23.32 -15.02
C LEU A 11 18.79 -22.31 -14.16
N LEU A 12 18.88 -21.06 -14.63
CA LEU A 12 19.32 -19.96 -13.79
C LEU A 12 18.27 -19.79 -12.69
N PRO A 13 18.59 -19.97 -11.40
CA PRO A 13 17.70 -19.54 -10.35
C PRO A 13 17.54 -18.03 -10.51
N ALA A 14 16.30 -17.55 -10.65
CA ALA A 14 16.02 -16.13 -10.58
C ALA A 14 16.52 -15.65 -9.21
N ILE A 15 17.62 -14.90 -9.19
CA ILE A 15 18.17 -14.31 -7.97
C ILE A 15 17.19 -13.20 -7.59
N CYS A 16 16.24 -13.52 -6.72
CA CYS A 16 15.40 -12.49 -6.12
C CYS A 16 16.27 -11.70 -5.15
N ALA A 17 16.61 -10.46 -5.51
CA ALA A 17 17.22 -9.53 -4.58
C ALA A 17 16.24 -9.23 -3.44
N ALA A 18 16.73 -9.22 -2.20
CA ALA A 18 15.93 -8.83 -1.05
C ALA A 18 15.50 -7.36 -1.15
N ILE A 19 14.22 -7.07 -0.87
CA ILE A 19 13.69 -5.71 -0.83
C ILE A 19 14.15 -5.03 0.47
N GLN A 20 14.84 -3.89 0.32
CA GLN A 20 15.39 -3.13 1.44
C GLN A 20 14.39 -2.07 1.93
N ILE A 21 13.90 -2.25 3.15
CA ILE A 21 12.95 -1.33 3.80
C ILE A 21 13.72 -0.43 4.77
N PRO A 22 13.52 0.91 4.74
CA PRO A 22 14.10 1.83 5.71
C PRO A 22 13.78 1.45 7.16
N ARG A 23 14.65 1.81 8.10
CA ARG A 23 14.31 1.69 9.52
C ARG A 23 13.23 2.72 9.88
N GLY A 24 12.22 2.28 10.63
CA GLY A 24 11.20 3.16 11.19
C GLY A 24 10.00 3.45 10.27
N THR A 25 9.92 2.86 9.08
CA THR A 25 8.67 2.78 8.31
C THR A 25 7.92 1.49 8.66
N THR A 26 6.61 1.50 8.46
CA THR A 26 5.80 0.28 8.46
C THR A 26 5.47 -0.14 7.03
N SER A 27 5.13 -1.42 6.85
CA SER A 27 4.58 -1.91 5.59
C SER A 27 3.09 -2.19 5.77
N ALA A 28 2.34 -2.05 4.67
CA ALA A 28 0.95 -2.46 4.62
C ALA A 28 0.80 -3.64 3.66
N ALA A 29 -0.14 -4.54 3.94
CA ALA A 29 -0.42 -5.65 3.04
C ALA A 29 -1.93 -5.80 2.87
N ILE A 30 -2.33 -6.18 1.65
CA ILE A 30 -3.70 -6.56 1.33
C ILE A 30 -3.70 -7.91 0.64
N ASN A 31 -4.79 -8.65 0.79
CA ASN A 31 -5.11 -9.78 -0.05
C ASN A 31 -6.10 -9.33 -1.13
N LEU A 32 -5.75 -9.49 -2.40
CA LEU A 32 -6.63 -9.08 -3.48
C LEU A 32 -7.89 -9.96 -3.52
N PRO A 33 -9.09 -9.38 -3.55
CA PRO A 33 -10.31 -10.17 -3.70
C PRO A 33 -10.23 -11.05 -4.94
N GLN A 34 -10.69 -12.30 -4.82
CA GLN A 34 -10.75 -13.26 -5.93
C GLN A 34 -9.39 -13.63 -6.53
N SER A 35 -8.28 -13.25 -5.88
CA SER A 35 -6.93 -13.64 -6.26
C SER A 35 -6.23 -14.31 -5.08
N SER A 36 -5.20 -15.11 -5.38
CA SER A 36 -4.27 -15.65 -4.39
C SER A 36 -3.06 -14.74 -4.17
N ASP A 37 -3.13 -13.51 -4.70
CA ASP A 37 -2.04 -12.56 -4.69
C ASP A 37 -2.16 -11.57 -3.53
N LEU A 38 -1.03 -11.38 -2.86
CA LEU A 38 -0.80 -10.30 -1.93
C LEU A 38 -0.24 -9.09 -2.67
N ARG A 39 -0.64 -7.91 -2.22
CA ARG A 39 0.08 -6.66 -2.51
C ARG A 39 0.65 -6.14 -1.21
N ILE A 40 1.93 -5.83 -1.21
CA ILE A 40 2.66 -5.28 -0.07
C ILE A 40 3.14 -3.89 -0.46
N TYR A 41 2.85 -2.91 0.37
CA TYR A 41 3.24 -1.53 0.20
C TYR A 41 4.35 -1.19 1.18
N HIS A 42 5.41 -0.58 0.66
CA HIS A 42 6.54 -0.14 1.46
C HIS A 42 7.07 1.20 0.95
N GLN A 43 7.70 1.97 1.84
CA GLN A 43 8.53 3.10 1.42
C GLN A 43 9.92 2.58 1.04
N SER A 44 10.45 3.01 -0.09
CA SER A 44 11.78 2.60 -0.53
C SER A 44 12.88 3.18 0.36
N SER A 45 14.02 2.49 0.48
CA SER A 45 15.24 3.05 1.08
C SER A 45 16.03 3.93 0.12
N LEU A 46 15.75 3.83 -1.18
CA LEU A 46 16.41 4.60 -2.23
C LEU A 46 15.66 5.88 -2.60
N SER A 47 14.36 5.95 -2.26
CA SER A 47 13.52 7.13 -2.49
C SER A 47 12.48 7.27 -1.38
N LEU A 48 11.96 8.47 -1.16
CA LEU A 48 10.81 8.65 -0.26
C LEU A 48 9.50 8.10 -0.85
N GLY A 49 9.53 7.55 -2.07
CA GLY A 49 8.36 7.04 -2.77
C GLY A 49 7.79 5.76 -2.16
N ILE A 50 6.51 5.53 -2.45
CA ILE A 50 5.80 4.32 -2.05
C ILE A 50 5.82 3.34 -3.22
N HIS A 51 6.20 2.12 -2.89
CA HIS A 51 6.34 1.00 -3.80
C HIS A 51 5.30 -0.07 -3.50
N GLU A 52 4.89 -0.79 -4.54
CA GLU A 52 4.08 -2.00 -4.45
C GLU A 52 4.91 -3.21 -4.84
N VAL A 53 4.81 -4.24 -4.00
CA VAL A 53 5.34 -5.57 -4.26
C VAL A 53 4.17 -6.51 -4.48
N SER A 54 4.17 -7.19 -5.64
CA SER A 54 3.20 -8.25 -5.94
C SER A 54 3.79 -9.59 -5.56
N VAL A 55 3.17 -10.30 -4.63
CA VAL A 55 3.64 -11.63 -4.20
C VAL A 55 2.49 -12.61 -4.31
N GLY A 56 2.72 -13.77 -4.91
CA GLY A 56 1.75 -14.87 -4.81
C GLY A 56 1.74 -15.48 -3.40
N THR A 57 0.97 -16.55 -3.22
CA THR A 57 1.08 -17.40 -2.01
C THR A 57 2.54 -17.80 -1.73
N PRO A 58 2.93 -18.10 -0.47
CA PRO A 58 4.33 -18.26 -0.02
C PRO A 58 5.28 -19.20 -0.78
N ALA A 59 4.80 -19.93 -1.80
CA ALA A 59 5.59 -20.75 -2.71
C ALA A 59 5.95 -20.05 -4.05
N ARG A 60 5.53 -18.80 -4.26
CA ARG A 60 5.82 -18.02 -5.46
C ARG A 60 6.76 -16.86 -5.16
N VAL A 61 7.73 -16.69 -6.04
CA VAL A 61 8.71 -15.61 -6.02
C VAL A 61 7.99 -14.25 -6.16
N PRO A 62 8.42 -13.18 -5.44
CA PRO A 62 7.93 -11.82 -5.67
C PRO A 62 7.97 -11.48 -7.16
N ILE A 63 6.84 -11.04 -7.68
CA ILE A 63 6.60 -10.90 -9.12
C ILE A 63 7.14 -9.55 -9.62
N ALA A 64 7.08 -8.51 -8.79
CA ALA A 64 7.57 -7.16 -9.11
C ALA A 64 7.73 -6.32 -7.83
N ASP A 65 8.63 -5.32 -7.87
CA ASP A 65 8.70 -4.17 -6.96
C ASP A 65 8.62 -2.91 -7.83
N SER A 66 7.52 -2.14 -7.71
CA SER A 66 7.20 -1.04 -8.61
C SER A 66 6.86 0.23 -7.83
N LEU A 67 7.44 1.37 -8.25
CA LEU A 67 7.07 2.68 -7.72
C LEU A 67 5.62 3.00 -8.10
N ILE A 68 4.73 3.12 -7.12
CA ILE A 68 3.33 3.52 -7.32
C ILE A 68 3.09 5.00 -7.00
N TRP A 69 4.00 5.62 -6.23
CA TRP A 69 3.93 7.04 -5.89
C TRP A 69 5.32 7.63 -5.64
N GLY A 70 5.70 8.60 -6.47
CA GLY A 70 6.96 9.35 -6.33
C GLY A 70 6.80 10.75 -5.74
N GLY A 71 5.61 11.11 -5.26
CA GLY A 71 5.33 12.46 -4.74
C GLY A 71 5.70 12.64 -3.27
N PRO A 72 5.35 13.81 -2.69
CA PRO A 72 5.72 14.17 -1.32
C PRO A 72 5.20 13.15 -0.31
N THR A 73 6.12 12.51 0.40
CA THR A 73 5.86 11.47 1.40
C THR A 73 6.78 11.73 2.58
N ARG A 74 6.27 11.66 3.82
CA ARG A 74 7.11 11.83 5.00
C ARG A 74 8.21 10.77 5.01
N GLN A 75 9.40 11.12 5.46
CA GLN A 75 10.43 10.11 5.70
C GLN A 75 9.96 9.16 6.80
N ASN A 76 10.20 7.86 6.61
CA ASN A 76 9.78 6.81 7.53
C ASN A 76 8.26 6.85 7.79
N THR A 77 7.48 7.03 6.72
CA THR A 77 6.02 7.13 6.83
C THR A 77 5.44 5.78 7.25
N PRO A 78 4.49 5.72 8.19
CA PRO A 78 3.70 4.52 8.37
C PRO A 78 2.77 4.36 7.16
N LEU A 79 2.50 3.11 6.80
CA LEU A 79 1.58 2.74 5.73
C LEU A 79 0.44 1.90 6.30
N ALA A 80 -0.76 2.14 5.78
CA ALA A 80 -1.91 1.27 5.94
C ALA A 80 -2.59 1.08 4.59
N ALA A 81 -3.24 -0.05 4.37
CA ALA A 81 -3.88 -0.32 3.09
C ALA A 81 -5.15 -1.14 3.26
N ILE A 82 -6.09 -0.91 2.36
CA ILE A 82 -7.33 -1.69 2.24
C ILE A 82 -7.61 -2.00 0.78
N THR A 83 -8.40 -3.04 0.56
CA THR A 83 -8.95 -3.35 -0.75
C THR A 83 -10.38 -3.83 -0.61
N TYR A 84 -11.16 -3.57 -1.65
CA TYR A 84 -12.55 -4.01 -1.76
C TYR A 84 -12.95 -4.10 -3.23
N SER A 85 -14.03 -4.82 -3.49
CA SER A 85 -14.66 -4.88 -4.81
C SER A 85 -16.12 -4.53 -4.63
N GLU A 86 -16.61 -3.60 -5.43
CA GLU A 86 -18.06 -3.35 -5.52
C GLU A 86 -18.70 -4.33 -6.49
N GLU A 87 -19.97 -4.66 -6.28
CA GLU A 87 -20.71 -5.54 -7.15
C GLU A 87 -20.69 -5.03 -8.61
N GLY A 88 -20.40 -5.92 -9.56
CA GLY A 88 -20.30 -5.58 -10.98
C GLY A 88 -18.98 -4.92 -11.41
N GLN A 89 -18.02 -4.70 -10.51
CA GLN A 89 -16.68 -4.25 -10.87
C GLN A 89 -15.73 -5.44 -11.08
N ASN A 90 -15.02 -5.44 -12.22
CA ASN A 90 -14.03 -6.48 -12.57
C ASN A 90 -12.62 -6.20 -12.02
N THR A 91 -12.42 -5.02 -11.44
CA THR A 91 -11.12 -4.61 -10.87
C THR A 91 -11.32 -4.23 -9.41
N PRO A 92 -10.50 -4.73 -8.49
CA PRO A 92 -10.57 -4.30 -7.10
C PRO A 92 -10.18 -2.83 -6.98
N GLU A 93 -10.80 -2.17 -6.02
CA GLU A 93 -10.35 -0.89 -5.52
C GLU A 93 -9.32 -1.11 -4.42
N ILE A 94 -8.29 -0.26 -4.42
CA ILE A 94 -7.25 -0.27 -3.38
C ILE A 94 -7.09 1.14 -2.86
N ARG A 95 -6.89 1.28 -1.56
CA ARG A 95 -6.45 2.53 -0.93
C ARG A 95 -5.20 2.25 -0.11
N VAL A 96 -4.21 3.13 -0.24
CA VAL A 96 -3.00 3.13 0.58
C VAL A 96 -2.91 4.48 1.27
N TYR A 97 -2.88 4.45 2.59
CA TYR A 97 -2.77 5.62 3.43
C TYR A 97 -1.34 5.78 3.91
N TYR A 98 -0.90 7.03 3.96
CA TYR A 98 0.44 7.42 4.36
C TYR A 98 0.40 8.79 5.04
N ILE A 99 1.51 9.20 5.63
CA ILE A 99 1.66 10.55 6.18
C ILE A 99 2.48 11.41 5.21
N THR A 100 1.99 12.60 4.89
CA THR A 100 2.67 13.59 4.05
C THR A 100 3.79 14.30 4.82
N PRO A 101 4.73 14.99 4.16
CA PRO A 101 5.74 15.81 4.85
C PRO A 101 5.18 16.93 5.72
N LYS A 102 3.91 17.31 5.53
CA LYS A 102 3.21 18.31 6.36
C LYS A 102 2.62 17.72 7.63
N ASN A 103 2.87 16.43 7.91
CA ASN A 103 2.20 15.66 8.95
C ASN A 103 0.68 15.70 8.80
N THR A 104 0.20 15.42 7.60
CA THR A 104 -1.22 15.21 7.31
C THR A 104 -1.45 13.82 6.72
N LEU A 105 -2.68 13.31 6.84
CA LEU A 105 -3.06 12.06 6.16
C LEU A 105 -3.04 12.25 4.64
N GLY A 106 -2.38 11.32 3.95
CA GLY A 106 -2.40 11.18 2.50
C GLY A 106 -3.08 9.88 2.06
N GLU A 107 -3.62 9.87 0.86
CA GLU A 107 -4.25 8.71 0.22
C GLU A 107 -3.71 8.48 -1.18
N LEU A 108 -3.38 7.24 -1.52
CA LEU A 108 -3.26 6.75 -2.88
C LEU A 108 -4.46 5.86 -3.20
N ALA A 109 -5.06 6.04 -4.37
CA ALA A 109 -6.22 5.26 -4.79
C ALA A 109 -5.95 4.52 -6.11
N TYR A 110 -6.03 3.20 -6.08
CA TYR A 110 -6.19 2.39 -7.29
C TYR A 110 -7.68 2.29 -7.59
N PHE A 111 -8.10 2.87 -8.71
CA PHE A 111 -9.49 2.92 -9.14
C PHE A 111 -9.58 2.77 -10.65
N LYS A 112 -10.52 1.96 -11.13
CA LYS A 112 -10.72 1.67 -12.56
C LYS A 112 -9.42 1.22 -13.26
N GLY A 113 -8.67 0.33 -12.61
CA GLY A 113 -7.50 -0.31 -13.22
C GLY A 113 -6.21 0.53 -13.19
N LYS A 114 -6.16 1.66 -12.49
CA LYS A 114 -4.95 2.50 -12.40
C LYS A 114 -4.79 3.19 -11.05
N TRP A 115 -3.54 3.46 -10.69
CA TRP A 115 -3.20 4.37 -9.59
C TRP A 115 -3.51 5.81 -9.99
N ASN A 116 -4.18 6.53 -9.10
CA ASN A 116 -4.37 7.98 -9.23
C ASN A 116 -3.27 8.72 -8.45
N ASN A 117 -3.08 9.98 -8.79
CA ASN A 117 -2.17 10.86 -8.05
C ASN A 117 -2.63 10.94 -6.58
N GLY A 118 -1.67 10.84 -5.66
CA GLY A 118 -1.96 10.91 -4.23
C GLY A 118 -2.64 12.22 -3.84
N ALA A 119 -3.56 12.12 -2.90
CA ALA A 119 -4.29 13.25 -2.32
C ALA A 119 -3.84 13.50 -0.88
N ASP A 120 -3.61 14.76 -0.53
CA ASP A 120 -3.48 15.21 0.86
C ASP A 120 -4.89 15.44 1.40
N LEU A 121 -5.31 14.63 2.38
CA LEU A 121 -6.63 14.70 3.00
C LEU A 121 -6.72 15.84 4.02
N GLY A 122 -5.59 16.44 4.42
CA GLY A 122 -5.54 17.60 5.30
C GLY A 122 -5.78 17.33 6.79
N PHE A 123 -6.01 16.08 7.20
CA PHE A 123 -6.16 15.71 8.61
C PHE A 123 -4.80 15.77 9.33
N PRO A 124 -4.62 16.62 10.35
CA PRO A 124 -3.34 16.75 11.04
C PRO A 124 -2.99 15.50 11.85
N VAL A 125 -1.76 15.05 11.72
CA VAL A 125 -1.19 13.88 12.40
C VAL A 125 -0.07 14.34 13.32
N LEU A 126 0.07 13.71 14.50
CA LEU A 126 1.20 13.99 15.39
C LEU A 126 2.51 13.73 14.65
N ALA A 127 3.46 14.66 14.80
CA ALA A 127 4.82 14.47 14.30
C ALA A 127 5.40 13.15 14.84
N ASP A 128 6.12 12.42 13.98
CA ASP A 128 6.77 11.14 14.30
C ASP A 128 5.86 9.97 14.69
N SER A 129 4.53 10.15 14.79
CA SER A 129 3.63 9.02 15.07
C SER A 129 3.70 7.97 13.98
N GLN A 130 3.77 6.71 14.40
CA GLN A 130 3.73 5.52 13.55
C GLN A 130 2.38 4.78 13.63
N ALA A 131 1.44 5.29 14.42
CA ALA A 131 0.11 4.71 14.51
C ALA A 131 -0.70 5.07 13.26
N LEU A 132 -0.91 4.08 12.40
CA LEU A 132 -1.77 4.18 11.25
C LEU A 132 -2.40 2.82 10.99
N TYR A 133 -3.72 2.77 10.85
CA TYR A 133 -4.42 1.59 10.35
C TYR A 133 -5.53 2.01 9.40
N ALA A 134 -5.99 1.06 8.58
CA ALA A 134 -7.12 1.29 7.70
C ALA A 134 -7.96 0.02 7.62
N LEU A 135 -9.27 0.20 7.56
CA LEU A 135 -10.25 -0.86 7.36
C LEU A 135 -11.46 -0.33 6.60
N ARG A 136 -12.30 -1.24 6.10
CA ARG A 136 -13.60 -0.90 5.53
C ARG A 136 -14.68 -1.66 6.27
N VAL A 137 -15.73 -0.95 6.69
CA VAL A 137 -16.91 -1.52 7.37
C VAL A 137 -18.14 -1.10 6.56
N GLY A 138 -18.74 -2.06 5.84
CA GLY A 138 -19.80 -1.76 4.88
C GLY A 138 -19.30 -0.81 3.78
N PHE A 139 -19.97 0.34 3.63
CA PHE A 139 -19.60 1.40 2.68
C PHE A 139 -18.64 2.45 3.28
N VAL A 140 -18.23 2.28 4.54
CA VAL A 140 -17.39 3.26 5.23
C VAL A 140 -15.95 2.79 5.24
N ILE A 141 -15.08 3.62 4.69
CA ILE A 141 -13.62 3.50 4.85
C ILE A 141 -13.23 4.24 6.11
N ILE A 142 -12.38 3.62 6.92
CA ILE A 142 -11.91 4.15 8.20
C ILE A 142 -10.38 4.13 8.19
N VAL A 143 -9.77 5.23 8.59
CA VAL A 143 -8.33 5.40 8.73
C VAL A 143 -8.07 5.90 10.14
N GLY A 144 -7.51 5.04 10.99
CA GLY A 144 -7.11 5.43 12.35
C GLY A 144 -5.69 5.94 12.40
N TYR A 145 -5.45 6.99 13.16
CA TYR A 145 -4.17 7.70 13.25
C TYR A 145 -4.04 8.43 14.58
N THR A 146 -2.84 8.88 14.93
CA THR A 146 -2.65 9.85 16.03
C THR A 146 -2.87 11.26 15.50
N ASN A 147 -3.88 11.98 15.99
CA ASN A 147 -4.16 13.35 15.56
C ASN A 147 -3.05 14.33 15.98
N GLY A 148 -3.13 15.59 15.52
CA GLY A 148 -2.13 16.62 15.84
C GLY A 148 -2.01 16.97 17.33
N GLN A 149 -2.95 16.55 18.18
CA GLN A 149 -2.96 16.73 19.63
C GLN A 149 -2.32 15.54 20.38
N GLY A 150 -2.10 14.42 19.69
CA GLY A 150 -1.55 13.20 20.27
C GLY A 150 -2.58 12.15 20.65
N ASP A 151 -3.87 12.38 20.37
CA ASP A 151 -4.94 11.42 20.66
C ASP A 151 -5.14 10.45 19.50
N LEU A 152 -5.69 9.27 19.81
CA LEU A 152 -6.16 8.36 18.77
C LEU A 152 -7.41 8.95 18.11
N ALA A 153 -7.41 9.03 16.79
CA ALA A 153 -8.52 9.55 16.01
C ALA A 153 -8.76 8.68 14.77
N GLU A 154 -9.95 8.80 14.20
CA GLU A 154 -10.33 8.13 12.96
C GLU A 154 -10.87 9.15 11.95
N ALA A 155 -10.31 9.13 10.75
CA ALA A 155 -10.87 9.77 9.58
C ALA A 155 -11.69 8.73 8.84
N TYR A 156 -12.91 9.08 8.42
CA TYR A 156 -13.77 8.17 7.71
C TYR A 156 -14.42 8.79 6.49
N TYR A 157 -14.70 7.94 5.51
CA TYR A 157 -15.31 8.28 4.23
C TYR A 157 -16.42 7.29 3.91
N ASP A 158 -17.65 7.77 3.80
CA ASP A 158 -18.80 6.98 3.36
C ASP A 158 -18.88 7.04 1.83
N THR A 159 -18.73 5.90 1.16
CA THR A 159 -18.80 5.85 -0.31
C THR A 159 -20.21 6.15 -0.84
N ALA A 160 -21.25 6.08 -0.02
CA ALA A 160 -22.61 6.50 -0.35
C ALA A 160 -22.84 8.01 -0.12
N SER A 161 -22.04 8.65 0.75
CA SER A 161 -22.10 10.09 1.02
C SER A 161 -20.67 10.67 1.05
N PRO A 162 -20.11 11.01 -0.13
CA PRO A 162 -18.67 11.11 -0.35
C PRO A 162 -18.05 12.37 0.27
N VAL A 163 -17.89 12.36 1.59
CA VAL A 163 -17.28 13.43 2.37
C VAL A 163 -16.41 12.82 3.46
N TRP A 164 -15.15 13.23 3.51
CA TRP A 164 -14.25 12.89 4.59
C TRP A 164 -14.65 13.62 5.88
N ARG A 165 -14.69 12.88 6.98
CA ARG A 165 -14.98 13.37 8.33
C ARG A 165 -13.97 12.77 9.31
N THR A 166 -13.88 13.33 10.52
CA THR A 166 -12.99 12.80 11.57
C THR A 166 -13.63 12.90 12.94
N TYR A 167 -13.18 12.04 13.86
CA TYR A 167 -13.52 12.07 15.28
C TYR A 167 -12.37 11.50 16.12
N THR A 168 -12.29 11.91 17.38
CA THR A 168 -11.32 11.39 18.36
C THR A 168 -11.94 10.22 19.13
N LEU A 169 -11.14 9.18 19.43
CA LEU A 169 -11.53 8.02 20.23
C LEU A 169 -11.32 8.22 21.73
#